data_AF-A0A8T4D7U7-F1
#
_entry.id   AF-A0A8T4D7U7-F1
#
_cell.length_a   1.000
_cell.length_b   1.000
_cell.length_c   1.000
_cell.angle_alpha   90.00
_cell.angle_beta   90.00
_cell.angle_gamma   90.00
#
_symmetry.space_group_name_H-M   'P 1'
#
loop_
_entity.id
_entity.type
_entity.pdbx_description
1 polymer ?
#
loop_
_entity_poly.entity_id
_entity_poly.type
_entity_poly.pdbx_seq_one_letter_code
_entity_poly.pdbx_strand_id
1 'polypeptide(L)'
;MFAESLIAFLLILAAALFIYALGRRAAPKPAQSENERSEYACGEKAPIQRLKINITLYRYLIYFAIFDSAVLLLAFAALLGQGTNVPLLILYLFILLASSLILIEGGKDQ
;
A
#
# COMPACT_ATOMS: atom_id res chain seq x y z
N MET A 1 10.60 14.68 18.95
CA MET A 1 10.04 13.53 18.21
C MET A 1 9.64 13.90 16.78
N PHE A 2 8.72 14.84 16.56
CA PHE A 2 8.33 15.24 15.19
C PHE A 2 9.47 15.80 14.31
N ALA A 3 10.35 16.65 14.87
CA ALA A 3 11.49 17.20 14.13
C ALA A 3 12.45 16.10 13.67
N GLU A 4 12.84 15.19 14.57
CA GLU A 4 13.68 14.03 14.25
C GLU A 4 13.07 13.16 13.14
N SER A 5 11.77 12.85 13.23
CA SER A 5 11.06 12.07 12.21
C SER A 5 11.01 12.78 10.86
N LEU A 6 10.81 14.10 10.85
CA LEU A 6 10.81 14.90 9.62
C LEU A 6 12.21 14.94 8.98
N ILE A 7 13.25 15.11 9.79
CA ILE A 7 14.64 15.10 9.33
C ILE A 7 14.98 13.72 8.74
N ALA A 8 14.63 12.64 9.44
CA ALA A 8 14.85 11.27 8.96
C ALA A 8 14.15 11.02 7.62
N PHE A 9 12.89 11.43 7.47
CA PHE A 9 12.15 11.31 6.22
C PHE A 9 12.82 12.08 5.07
N LEU A 10 13.24 13.32 5.31
CA LEU A 10 13.93 14.14 4.31
C LEU A 10 15.28 13.53 3.90
N LEU A 11 16.03 12.97 4.84
CA LEU A 11 17.29 12.29 4.55
C LEU A 11 17.10 11.04 3.68
N ILE A 12 16.10 10.22 3.99
CA ILE A 12 15.77 9.02 3.19
C ILE A 12 15.34 9.43 1.77
N LEU A 13 14.47 10.43 1.66
CA LEU A 13 14.02 10.93 0.36
C LEU A 13 15.18 11.51 -0.45
N ALA A 14 16.04 12.32 0.18
CA ALA A 14 17.22 12.90 -0.46
C ALA A 14 18.20 11.81 -0.92
N ALA A 15 18.45 10.78 -0.10
CA ALA A 15 19.30 9.65 -0.45
C ALA A 15 18.73 8.88 -1.65
N ALA A 16 17.43 8.58 -1.66
CA ALA A 16 16.78 7.89 -2.77
C ALA A 16 16.89 8.68 -4.09
N LEU A 17 16.61 9.99 -4.04
CA LEU A 17 16.74 10.88 -5.19
C LEU A 17 18.19 10.99 -5.68
N PHE A 18 19.14 11.04 -4.75
CA PHE A 18 20.56 11.10 -5.07
C PHE A 18 21.03 9.83 -5.77
N ILE A 19 20.65 8.65 -5.26
CA ILE A 19 20.95 7.35 -5.89
C ILE A 19 20.32 7.29 -7.29
N TYR A 20 19.07 7.71 -7.44
CA TYR A 20 18.39 7.75 -8.74
C TYR A 20 19.11 8.69 -9.74
N ALA A 21 19.50 9.89 -9.29
CA ALA A 21 20.20 10.86 -10.12
C ALA A 21 21.60 10.37 -10.54
N LEU A 22 22.32 9.73 -9.62
CA LEU A 22 23.61 9.08 -9.92
C LEU A 22 23.43 7.96 -10.92
N GLY A 23 22.48 7.05 -10.70
CA GLY A 23 22.17 5.95 -11.62
C GLY A 23 21.81 6.47 -13.01
N ARG A 24 20.99 7.52 -13.10
CA ARG A 24 20.63 8.17 -14.37
C ARG A 24 21.82 8.81 -15.08
N ARG A 25 22.79 9.37 -14.34
CA ARG A 25 23.98 10.01 -14.92
C ARG A 25 25.06 9.00 -15.31
N ALA A 26 25.22 7.93 -14.54
CA ALA A 26 26.24 6.90 -14.76
C ALA A 26 25.81 5.86 -15.81
N ALA A 27 24.49 5.66 -16.00
CA ALA A 27 23.99 4.69 -16.95
C ALA A 27 24.31 5.08 -18.41
N PRO A 28 24.70 4.12 -19.27
CA PRO A 28 24.80 4.37 -20.70
C PRO A 28 23.44 4.76 -21.25
N LYS A 29 23.40 5.78 -22.12
CA LYS A 29 22.16 6.21 -22.75
C LYS A 29 21.66 5.10 -23.68
N PRO A 30 20.47 4.52 -23.47
CA PRO A 30 19.97 3.47 -24.35
C PRO A 30 19.76 4.04 -25.75
N ALA A 31 19.95 3.20 -26.78
CA ALA A 31 19.48 3.57 -28.10
C ALA A 31 17.95 3.72 -28.02
N GLN A 32 17.41 4.65 -28.81
CA GLN A 32 15.98 4.97 -28.81
C GLN A 32 15.31 4.31 -30.01
N SER A 33 15.67 3.06 -30.33
CA SER A 33 14.95 2.33 -31.37
C SER A 33 13.52 2.04 -30.93
N GLU A 34 12.60 1.91 -31.89
CA GLU A 34 11.20 1.59 -31.59
C GLU A 34 11.06 0.27 -30.81
N ASN A 35 11.94 -0.70 -31.07
CA ASN A 35 11.95 -1.98 -30.39
C ASN A 35 12.44 -1.88 -28.93
N GLU A 36 13.33 -0.94 -28.60
CA GLU A 36 13.78 -0.72 -27.21
C GLU A 36 12.72 -0.01 -26.36
N ARG A 37 11.82 0.75 -27.01
CA ARG A 37 10.70 1.43 -26.36
C ARG A 37 9.43 0.58 -26.30
N SER A 38 9.35 -0.49 -27.09
CA SER A 38 8.20 -1.38 -27.07
C SER A 38 8.14 -2.20 -25.79
N GLU A 39 6.93 -2.53 -25.37
CA GLU A 39 6.68 -3.37 -24.21
C GLU A 39 7.31 -4.75 -24.41
N TYR A 40 7.87 -5.31 -23.33
CA TYR A 40 8.48 -6.63 -23.39
C TYR A 40 7.39 -7.70 -23.54
N ALA A 41 7.35 -8.35 -24.70
CA ALA A 41 6.54 -9.54 -24.96
C ALA A 41 7.37 -10.60 -25.69
N CYS A 42 8.51 -11.01 -25.10
CA CYS A 42 9.41 -12.02 -25.67
C CYS A 42 9.88 -11.72 -27.11
N GLY A 43 9.99 -10.43 -27.47
CA GLY A 43 10.39 -9.97 -28.81
C GLY A 43 9.24 -9.77 -29.79
N GLU A 44 8.01 -10.11 -29.41
CA GLU A 44 6.80 -9.86 -30.21
C GLU A 44 6.26 -8.46 -29.95
N LYS A 45 5.65 -7.86 -30.99
CA LYS A 45 4.93 -6.58 -30.85
C LYS A 45 3.53 -6.87 -30.34
N ALA A 46 3.38 -7.00 -29.02
CA ALA A 46 2.08 -7.21 -28.39
C ALA A 46 1.31 -5.89 -28.27
N PRO A 47 0.12 -5.74 -28.87
CA PRO A 47 -0.74 -4.61 -28.57
C PRO A 47 -1.40 -4.87 -27.21
N ILE A 48 -0.85 -4.33 -26.11
CA ILE A 48 -1.51 -4.41 -24.81
C ILE A 48 -2.72 -3.47 -24.81
N GLN A 49 -3.85 -4.00 -25.28
CA GLN A 49 -5.12 -3.30 -25.26
C GLN A 49 -5.79 -3.52 -23.91
N ARG A 50 -5.46 -2.65 -22.94
CA ARG A 50 -6.00 -2.59 -21.56
C ARG A 50 -5.88 -3.92 -20.79
N LEU A 51 -4.88 -3.97 -19.91
CA LEU A 51 -4.64 -5.08 -19.01
C LEU A 51 -5.82 -5.27 -18.04
N LYS A 52 -6.62 -6.32 -18.24
CA LYS A 52 -7.62 -6.78 -17.26
C LYS A 52 -6.95 -7.77 -16.33
N ILE A 53 -6.51 -7.30 -15.16
CA ILE A 53 -5.94 -8.16 -14.12
C ILE A 53 -7.08 -8.67 -13.24
N ASN A 54 -7.16 -9.99 -13.09
CA ASN A 54 -8.02 -10.59 -12.07
C ASN A 54 -7.30 -10.59 -10.72
N ILE A 55 -7.89 -9.96 -9.70
CA ILE A 55 -7.33 -9.91 -8.35
C ILE A 55 -7.86 -11.10 -7.57
N THR A 56 -7.08 -12.19 -7.54
CA THR A 56 -7.46 -13.44 -6.88
C THR A 56 -7.60 -13.32 -5.36
N LEU A 57 -6.86 -12.41 -4.72
CA LEU A 57 -6.89 -12.17 -3.27
C LEU A 57 -7.66 -10.89 -2.87
N TYR A 58 -8.67 -10.47 -3.63
CA TYR A 58 -9.38 -9.22 -3.34
C TYR A 58 -9.99 -9.19 -1.92
N ARG A 59 -10.46 -10.33 -1.41
CA ARG A 59 -11.04 -10.43 -0.06
C ARG A 59 -10.01 -10.14 1.02
N TYR A 60 -8.81 -10.69 0.88
CA TYR A 60 -7.70 -10.41 1.79
C TYR A 60 -7.35 -8.92 1.80
N LEU A 61 -7.36 -8.27 0.64
CA LEU A 61 -7.08 -6.83 0.52
C LEU A 61 -8.11 -6.00 1.31
N ILE A 62 -9.39 -6.37 1.22
CA ILE A 62 -10.45 -5.70 2.00
C ILE A 62 -10.26 -5.93 3.50
N TYR A 63 -9.99 -7.16 3.95
CA TYR A 63 -9.69 -7.42 5.37
C TYR A 63 -8.48 -6.62 5.84
N PHE A 64 -7.40 -6.61 5.07
CA PHE A 64 -6.20 -5.85 5.38
C PHE A 64 -6.51 -4.37 5.58
N ALA A 65 -7.29 -3.76 4.69
CA ALA A 65 -7.68 -2.36 4.81
C ALA A 65 -8.54 -2.08 6.07
N ILE A 66 -9.45 -2.98 6.41
CA ILE A 66 -10.28 -2.87 7.63
C ILE A 66 -9.39 -2.93 8.88
N PHE A 67 -8.54 -3.96 8.97
CA PHE A 67 -7.70 -4.19 10.15
C PHE A 67 -6.55 -3.20 10.30
N ASP A 68 -6.00 -2.66 9.20
CA ASP A 68 -4.90 -1.70 9.24
C ASP A 68 -5.28 -0.44 10.02
N SER A 69 -6.45 0.12 9.73
CA SER A 69 -6.99 1.28 10.46
C SER A 69 -7.27 0.97 11.94
N ALA A 70 -7.71 -0.25 12.24
CA ALA A 70 -8.04 -0.70 13.58
C ALA A 70 -6.82 -0.81 14.49
N VAL A 71 -5.75 -1.40 13.97
CA VAL A 71 -4.50 -1.56 14.72
C VAL A 71 -3.91 -0.19 15.06
N LEU A 72 -3.93 0.74 14.11
CA LEU A 72 -3.41 2.09 14.33
C LEU A 72 -4.23 2.84 15.40
N LEU A 73 -5.56 2.76 15.33
CA LEU A 73 -6.44 3.37 16.32
C LEU A 73 -6.27 2.76 17.73
N LEU A 74 -6.15 1.43 17.83
CA LEU A 74 -5.89 0.77 19.12
C LEU A 74 -4.52 1.16 19.68
N ALA A 75 -3.49 1.24 18.84
CA ALA A 75 -2.15 1.63 19.26
C ALA A 75 -2.13 3.05 19.83
N PHE A 76 -2.79 4.00 19.16
CA PHE A 76 -2.93 5.36 19.69
C PHE A 76 -3.78 5.40 20.95
N ALA A 77 -4.90 4.68 21.01
CA ALA A 77 -5.75 4.61 22.20
C ALA A 77 -5.00 4.05 23.42
N ALA A 78 -4.11 3.06 23.22
CA ALA A 78 -3.26 2.51 24.26
C ALA A 78 -2.15 3.50 24.69
N LEU A 79 -1.55 4.23 23.74
CA LEU A 79 -0.47 5.16 24.00
C LEU A 79 -0.92 6.42 24.76
N LEU A 80 -2.13 6.92 24.50
CA LEU A 80 -2.63 8.13 25.14
C LEU A 80 -2.95 7.94 26.64
N GLY A 81 -3.20 6.71 27.11
CA GLY A 81 -3.23 6.31 28.54
C GLY A 81 -4.22 7.03 29.47
N GLN A 82 -4.87 8.11 29.02
CA GLN A 82 -5.69 9.03 29.81
C GLN A 82 -6.85 9.47 28.90
N GLY A 83 -8.06 8.95 29.14
CA GLY A 83 -9.28 9.41 28.46
C GLY A 83 -9.84 8.50 27.36
N THR A 84 -9.37 7.26 27.24
CA THR A 84 -10.00 6.30 26.33
C THR A 84 -11.39 5.94 26.87
N ASN A 85 -12.43 6.45 26.21
CA ASN A 85 -13.81 6.05 26.46
C ASN A 85 -13.95 4.56 26.12
N VAL A 86 -13.70 3.70 27.11
CA VAL A 86 -13.85 2.24 27.04
C VAL A 86 -15.11 1.80 26.29
N PRO A 87 -16.31 2.38 26.49
CA PRO A 87 -17.49 2.00 25.72
C PRO A 87 -17.37 2.27 24.22
N LEU A 88 -16.74 3.38 23.80
CA LEU A 88 -16.54 3.68 22.38
C LEU A 88 -15.52 2.73 21.75
N LEU A 89 -14.47 2.34 22.49
CA LEU A 89 -13.50 1.36 22.01
C LEU A 89 -14.15 -0.03 21.83
N ILE A 90 -15.00 -0.44 22.78
CA ILE A 90 -15.76 -1.70 22.68
C ILE A 90 -16.72 -1.64 21.47
N LEU A 91 -17.43 -0.53 21.28
CA LEU A 91 -18.32 -0.35 20.13
C LEU A 91 -17.54 -0.43 18.81
N TYR A 92 -16.37 0.19 18.74
CA TYR A 92 -15.49 0.14 17.56
C TYR A 92 -15.03 -1.29 17.24
N LEU A 93 -14.57 -2.04 18.24
CA LEU A 93 -14.19 -3.45 18.09
C LEU A 93 -15.37 -4.31 17.65
N PHE A 94 -16.58 -4.02 18.15
CA PHE A 94 -17.79 -4.72 17.74
C PHE A 94 -18.15 -4.46 16.27
N ILE A 95 -18.07 -3.20 15.82
CA ILE A 95 -18.29 -2.84 14.42
C ILE A 95 -17.28 -3.55 13.52
N LEU A 96 -16.00 -3.58 13.89
CA LEU A 96 -14.97 -4.32 13.14
C LEU A 96 -15.29 -5.80 13.02
N LEU A 97 -15.68 -6.44 14.14
CA LEU A 97 -16.09 -7.84 14.13
C LEU A 97 -17.29 -8.05 13.21
N ALA A 98 -18.34 -7.22 13.32
CA ALA A 98 -19.52 -7.31 12.49
C ALA A 98 -19.20 -7.15 10.99
N SER A 99 -18.39 -6.14 10.62
CA SER A 99 -17.93 -5.95 9.25
C SER A 99 -17.13 -7.15 8.73
N SER A 100 -16.28 -7.75 9.56
CA SER A 100 -15.52 -8.94 9.16
C SER A 100 -16.42 -10.16 8.94
N LEU A 101 -17.45 -10.37 9.77
CA LEU A 101 -18.41 -11.46 9.62
C LEU A 101 -19.26 -11.31 8.37
N ILE A 102 -19.77 -10.10 8.10
CA ILE A 102 -20.52 -9.78 6.87
C ILE A 102 -19.67 -10.07 5.63
N LEU A 103 -18.38 -9.75 5.66
CA LEU A 103 -17.48 -10.00 4.54
C LEU A 103 -17.14 -11.49 4.36
N ILE A 104 -17.13 -12.28 5.44
CA ILE A 104 -16.97 -13.74 5.37
C ILE A 104 -18.21 -14.36 4.73
N GLU A 105 -19.40 -13.98 5.18
CA GLU A 105 -20.67 -14.52 4.67
C GLU A 105 -20.97 -14.05 3.24
N GLY A 106 -20.82 -12.77 2.94
CA GLY A 106 -21.05 -12.20 1.61
C GLY A 106 -20.08 -12.70 0.54
N GLY A 107 -19.01 -13.37 0.94
CA GLY A 107 -18.11 -14.06 0.04
C GLY A 107 -18.48 -15.53 -0.23
N LYS A 108 -19.45 -16.13 0.47
CA LYS A 108 -19.67 -17.57 0.33
C LYS A 108 -20.43 -17.97 -0.95
N ASP A 109 -21.05 -16.98 -1.61
CA ASP A 109 -21.98 -17.18 -2.74
C ASP A 109 -21.41 -16.72 -4.10
N GLN A 110 -20.10 -16.46 -4.18
CA GLN A 110 -19.34 -16.11 -5.40
C GLN A 110 -18.20 -17.10 -5.59
#